data_AF-A0A5Q4GYB6-F1
#
_entry.id   AF-A0A5Q4GYB6-F1
#
_cell.length_a   1.000
_cell.length_b   1.000
_cell.length_c   1.000
_cell.angle_alpha   90.00
_cell.angle_beta   90.00
_cell.angle_gamma   90.00
#
_symmetry.space_group_name_H-M   'P 1'
#
loop_
_entity.id
_entity.type
_entity.pdbx_description
1 polymer ?
#
loop_
_entity_poly.entity_id
_entity_poly.type
_entity_poly.pdbx_seq_one_letter_code
_entity_poly.pdbx_strand_id
1 'polypeptide(L)'
;MSDDVEESPSAREPVTLFEVSDGGTLRMANYVEARTRAEFYDYVAAFRSRSPEDLVEAMEDCEPLAWAVYSLYSDFRDDLEANLEEAQGAADGDEEDEIASLESRLDALPEEPEEGAADWVRTLTVAEFTTRVCPVIAEWFREGPDWHYEDDYLPASGTAQGAALEFFRDMDSDSLEILGIHIVEGDRPGSTYYAAELPDDIEKANHTAAAHGIPVRFVAAKT
;
A
#
# COMPACT_ATOMS: atom_id res chain seq x y z
N MET A 1 41.90 42.53 -18.80
CA MET A 1 40.66 41.79 -19.10
C MET A 1 41.09 40.39 -19.46
N SER A 2 41.16 39.55 -18.44
CA SER A 2 41.33 38.11 -18.53
C SER A 2 40.37 37.60 -17.46
N ASP A 3 39.18 37.23 -17.91
CA ASP A 3 38.18 36.59 -17.05
C ASP A 3 38.61 35.12 -16.93
N ASP A 4 39.23 34.78 -15.79
CA ASP A 4 39.30 33.41 -15.31
C ASP A 4 37.88 33.02 -14.88
N VAL A 5 37.21 32.23 -15.70
CA VAL A 5 36.02 31.50 -15.27
C VAL A 5 36.52 30.30 -14.47
N GLU A 6 36.59 30.44 -13.15
CA GLU A 6 36.62 29.30 -12.25
C GLU A 6 35.33 28.50 -12.47
N GLU A 7 35.44 27.40 -13.21
CA GLU A 7 34.42 26.34 -13.17
C GLU A 7 34.28 25.87 -11.73
N SER A 8 33.16 26.24 -11.11
CA SER A 8 32.73 25.68 -9.83
C SER A 8 32.65 24.16 -9.96
N PRO A 9 33.11 23.37 -8.98
CA PRO A 9 32.98 21.92 -9.07
C PRO A 9 31.49 21.58 -9.16
N SER A 10 31.08 21.06 -10.32
CA SER A 10 29.78 20.43 -10.51
C SER A 10 29.53 19.50 -9.33
N ALA A 11 28.49 19.77 -8.55
CA ALA A 11 28.05 18.89 -7.49
C ALA A 11 27.75 17.55 -8.17
N ARG A 12 28.67 16.59 -8.06
CA ARG A 12 28.46 15.22 -8.54
C ARG A 12 27.11 14.78 -7.99
N GLU A 13 26.22 14.34 -8.88
CA GLU A 13 24.94 13.78 -8.48
C GLU A 13 25.18 12.73 -7.39
N PRO A 14 24.34 12.72 -6.33
CA PRO A 14 24.49 11.74 -5.27
C PRO A 14 24.39 10.34 -5.88
N VAL A 15 25.40 9.50 -5.61
CA VAL A 15 25.44 8.14 -6.11
C VAL A 15 24.42 7.30 -5.33
N THR A 16 23.45 6.72 -6.03
CA THR A 16 22.47 5.80 -5.44
C THR A 16 23.12 4.44 -5.19
N LEU A 17 23.00 3.94 -3.97
CA LEU A 17 23.63 2.69 -3.54
C LEU A 17 22.61 1.55 -3.54
N PHE A 18 23.00 0.40 -4.07
CA PHE A 18 22.21 -0.83 -4.12
C PHE A 18 22.98 -1.98 -3.49
N GLU A 19 22.26 -2.79 -2.71
CA GLU A 19 22.72 -4.07 -2.18
C GLU A 19 22.29 -5.19 -3.12
N VAL A 20 23.21 -6.09 -3.43
CA VAL A 20 23.01 -7.25 -4.31
C VAL A 20 22.98 -8.50 -3.45
N SER A 21 21.87 -9.23 -3.47
CA SER A 21 21.75 -10.52 -2.77
C SER A 21 22.62 -11.59 -3.44
N ASP A 22 22.84 -12.72 -2.77
CA ASP A 22 23.54 -13.88 -3.35
C ASP A 22 22.86 -14.41 -4.63
N GLY A 23 21.56 -14.17 -4.78
CA GLY A 23 20.77 -14.52 -5.97
C GLY A 23 20.76 -13.45 -7.06
N GLY A 24 21.44 -12.31 -6.85
CA GLY A 24 21.46 -11.18 -7.78
C GLY A 24 20.34 -10.15 -7.57
N THR A 25 19.37 -10.40 -6.69
CA THR A 25 18.28 -9.46 -6.40
C THR A 25 18.81 -8.13 -5.85
N LEU A 26 18.39 -7.02 -6.46
CA LEU A 26 18.75 -5.68 -6.04
C LEU A 26 17.81 -5.15 -4.96
N ARG A 27 18.38 -4.49 -3.96
CA ARG A 27 17.68 -3.75 -2.90
C ARG A 27 18.32 -2.38 -2.79
N MET A 28 17.51 -1.33 -2.63
CA MET A 28 18.04 0.01 -2.39
C MET A 28 18.69 0.07 -1.01
N ALA A 29 19.95 0.49 -0.94
CA ALA A 29 20.70 0.49 0.31
C ALA A 29 20.26 1.63 1.22
N ASN A 30 20.27 1.40 2.54
CA ASN A 30 19.77 2.34 3.55
C ASN A 30 18.29 2.73 3.36
N TYR A 31 17.53 1.93 2.61
CA TYR A 31 16.10 2.15 2.45
C TYR A 31 15.36 1.80 3.75
N VAL A 32 14.48 2.70 4.18
CA VAL A 32 13.62 2.45 5.34
C VAL A 32 12.35 1.81 4.82
N GLU A 33 12.24 0.49 4.98
CA GLU A 33 11.05 -0.24 4.55
C GLU A 33 9.84 0.12 5.41
N ALA A 34 8.69 0.26 4.75
CA ALA A 34 7.41 0.40 5.40
C ALA A 34 7.10 -0.87 6.20
N ARG A 35 6.52 -0.68 7.39
CA ARG A 35 6.18 -1.76 8.32
C ARG A 35 4.70 -1.80 8.63
N THR A 36 4.03 -0.66 8.49
CA THR A 36 2.62 -0.49 8.76
C THR A 36 1.89 -0.12 7.49
N ARG A 37 0.60 -0.47 7.41
CA ARG A 37 -0.27 -0.03 6.31
C ARG A 37 -0.29 1.50 6.17
N ALA A 38 -0.10 2.24 7.26
CA ALA A 38 0.01 3.70 7.19
C ALA A 38 1.26 4.20 6.46
N GLU A 39 2.37 3.44 6.52
CA GLU A 39 3.59 3.75 5.78
C GLU A 39 3.51 3.29 4.33
N PHE A 40 2.85 2.15 4.05
CA PHE A 40 2.62 1.68 2.68
C PHE A 40 1.61 2.56 1.93
N TYR A 41 0.50 2.93 2.57
CA TYR A 41 -0.60 3.69 1.98
C TYR A 41 -0.63 5.14 2.48
N ASP A 42 0.53 5.80 2.52
CA ASP A 42 0.70 7.14 3.07
C ASP A 42 -0.22 8.19 2.41
N TYR A 43 -0.50 8.01 1.12
CA TYR A 43 -1.34 8.87 0.28
C TYR A 43 -2.79 8.93 0.76
N VAL A 44 -3.34 7.85 1.32
CA VAL A 44 -4.70 7.81 1.92
C VAL A 44 -4.66 7.94 3.44
N ALA A 45 -3.55 7.57 4.08
CA ALA A 45 -3.41 7.57 5.53
C ALA A 45 -3.68 8.94 6.18
N ALA A 46 -3.43 10.06 5.50
CA ALA A 46 -3.60 11.39 6.11
C ALA A 46 -5.06 11.92 6.09
N PHE A 47 -5.96 11.32 5.32
CA PHE A 47 -7.27 11.90 5.00
C PHE A 47 -8.45 11.06 5.51
N ARG A 48 -8.27 9.74 5.66
CA ARG A 48 -9.32 8.75 5.99
C ARG A 48 -10.20 9.00 7.22
N SER A 49 -9.81 9.90 8.13
CA SER A 49 -10.51 10.15 9.40
C SER A 49 -11.06 11.55 9.52
N ARG A 50 -11.01 12.34 8.44
CA ARG A 50 -11.49 13.73 8.43
C ARG A 50 -13.00 13.82 8.29
N SER A 51 -13.59 12.98 7.46
CA SER A 51 -15.02 12.87 7.26
C SER A 51 -15.39 11.50 6.67
N PRO A 52 -16.68 11.12 6.69
CA PRO A 52 -17.16 9.96 5.95
C PRO A 52 -16.79 9.99 4.46
N GLU A 53 -16.94 11.14 3.79
CA GLU A 53 -16.61 11.25 2.36
C GLU A 53 -15.12 11.04 2.10
N ASP A 54 -14.24 11.60 2.94
CA ASP A 54 -12.80 11.39 2.81
C ASP A 54 -12.41 9.91 2.98
N LEU A 55 -13.16 9.14 3.79
CA LEU A 55 -12.94 7.69 3.89
C LEU A 55 -13.41 6.97 2.63
N VAL A 56 -14.57 7.33 2.08
CA VAL A 56 -15.06 6.69 0.85
C VAL A 56 -14.14 6.96 -0.33
N GLU A 57 -13.70 8.21 -0.52
CA GLU A 57 -12.68 8.53 -1.55
C GLU A 57 -11.40 7.70 -1.35
N ALA A 58 -10.95 7.55 -0.10
CA ALA A 58 -9.77 6.74 0.20
C ALA A 58 -9.96 5.24 -0.11
N MET A 59 -11.19 4.70 0.00
CA MET A 59 -11.48 3.31 -0.37
C MET A 59 -11.35 3.09 -1.87
N GLU A 60 -11.71 4.07 -2.70
CA GLU A 60 -11.59 3.98 -4.17
C GLU A 60 -10.13 3.89 -4.63
N ASP A 61 -9.22 4.55 -3.90
CA ASP A 61 -7.78 4.55 -4.19
C ASP A 61 -6.99 3.46 -3.46
N CYS A 62 -7.63 2.70 -2.57
CA CYS A 62 -6.98 1.69 -1.73
C CYS A 62 -7.92 0.50 -1.49
N GLU A 63 -7.83 -0.50 -2.38
CA GLU A 63 -8.66 -1.70 -2.33
C GLU A 63 -8.58 -2.46 -0.98
N PRO A 64 -7.38 -2.66 -0.36
CA PRO A 64 -7.31 -3.25 0.97
C PRO A 64 -8.03 -2.44 2.07
N LEU A 65 -8.07 -1.12 1.96
CA LEU A 65 -8.85 -0.27 2.86
C LEU A 65 -10.34 -0.47 2.64
N ALA A 66 -10.79 -0.61 1.38
CA ALA A 66 -12.17 -0.93 1.06
C ALA A 66 -12.60 -2.23 1.74
N TRP A 67 -11.79 -3.30 1.66
CA TRP A 67 -12.07 -4.57 2.33
C TRP A 67 -12.18 -4.46 3.86
N ALA A 68 -11.34 -3.63 4.47
CA ALA A 68 -11.43 -3.36 5.91
C ALA A 68 -12.76 -2.70 6.28
N VAL A 69 -13.23 -1.76 5.44
CA VAL A 69 -14.55 -1.13 5.62
C VAL A 69 -15.69 -2.10 5.31
N TYR A 70 -15.54 -2.98 4.32
CA TYR A 70 -16.51 -4.04 4.00
C TYR A 70 -16.70 -4.99 5.17
N SER A 71 -15.61 -5.40 5.83
CA SER A 71 -15.68 -6.23 7.03
C SER A 71 -16.42 -5.52 8.16
N LEU A 72 -16.15 -4.22 8.38
CA LEU A 72 -16.88 -3.42 9.37
C LEU A 72 -18.38 -3.28 9.04
N TYR A 73 -18.71 -3.15 7.75
CA TYR A 73 -20.08 -3.10 7.28
C TYR A 73 -20.80 -4.44 7.53
N SER A 74 -20.17 -5.56 7.20
CA SER A 74 -20.69 -6.90 7.49
C SER A 74 -20.94 -7.09 8.98
N ASP A 75 -19.94 -6.76 9.82
CA ASP A 75 -20.08 -6.85 11.28
C ASP A 75 -21.27 -6.01 11.79
N PHE A 76 -21.45 -4.80 11.26
CA PHE A 76 -22.58 -3.94 11.62
C PHE A 76 -23.92 -4.51 11.19
N ARG A 77 -24.00 -5.14 10.00
CA ARG A 77 -25.22 -5.77 9.49
C ARG A 77 -25.55 -7.01 10.33
N ASP A 78 -24.57 -7.84 10.63
CA ASP A 78 -24.70 -9.03 11.48
C ASP A 78 -25.17 -8.66 12.89
N ASP A 79 -24.64 -7.57 13.47
CA ASP A 79 -25.12 -7.04 14.75
C ASP A 79 -26.60 -6.64 14.68
N LEU A 80 -27.06 -6.04 13.57
CA LEU A 80 -28.48 -5.68 13.39
C LEU A 80 -29.37 -6.93 13.26
N GLU A 81 -28.91 -7.95 12.53
CA GLU A 81 -29.62 -9.22 12.40
C GLU A 81 -29.75 -9.92 13.76
N ALA A 82 -28.65 -9.98 14.52
CA ALA A 82 -28.66 -10.58 15.86
C ALA A 82 -29.61 -9.84 16.82
N ASN A 83 -29.61 -8.51 16.80
CA ASN A 83 -30.54 -7.70 17.61
C ASN A 83 -32.01 -7.93 17.18
N LEU A 84 -32.27 -8.08 15.88
CA LEU A 84 -33.60 -8.37 15.36
C LEU A 84 -34.09 -9.75 15.82
N GLU A 85 -33.23 -10.77 15.73
CA GLU A 85 -33.55 -12.11 16.22
C GLU A 85 -33.83 -12.13 17.73
N GLU A 86 -33.05 -11.38 18.52
CA GLU A 86 -33.28 -11.24 19.96
C GLU A 86 -34.64 -10.58 20.25
N ALA A 87 -34.94 -9.46 19.58
CA ALA A 87 -36.20 -8.75 19.74
C ALA A 87 -37.42 -9.60 19.31
N GLN A 88 -37.30 -10.39 18.24
CA GLN A 88 -38.35 -11.32 17.81
C GLN A 88 -38.54 -12.52 18.76
N GLY A 89 -37.48 -12.89 19.49
CA GLY A 89 -37.50 -13.99 20.46
C GLY A 89 -38.03 -13.60 21.84
N ALA A 90 -37.96 -12.31 22.18
CA ALA A 90 -38.62 -11.74 23.34
C ALA A 90 -40.12 -11.53 23.02
N ALA A 91 -40.97 -11.79 24.01
CA ALA A 91 -42.41 -12.01 23.81
C ALA A 91 -43.23 -10.89 24.47
N ASP A 92 -42.79 -9.63 24.36
CA ASP A 92 -43.51 -8.47 24.93
C ASP A 92 -43.84 -7.42 23.87
N GLY A 93 -45.03 -6.83 23.96
CA GLY A 93 -45.60 -5.97 22.91
C GLY A 93 -44.92 -4.62 22.69
N ASP A 94 -43.95 -4.23 23.53
CA ASP A 94 -43.14 -3.02 23.35
C ASP A 94 -42.02 -3.21 22.29
N GLU A 95 -41.77 -4.45 21.85
CA GLU A 95 -40.72 -4.80 20.89
C GLU A 95 -41.17 -4.69 19.42
N GLU A 96 -42.48 -4.55 19.13
CA GLU A 96 -42.99 -4.45 17.74
C GLU A 96 -42.42 -3.24 16.98
N ASP A 97 -42.34 -2.07 17.64
CA ASP A 97 -41.78 -0.85 17.04
C ASP A 97 -40.26 -0.98 16.85
N GLU A 98 -39.56 -1.68 17.75
CA GLU A 98 -38.12 -1.94 17.66
C GLU A 98 -37.81 -2.92 16.53
N ILE A 99 -38.54 -4.04 16.44
CA ILE A 99 -38.46 -5.01 15.35
C ILE A 99 -38.67 -4.32 13.99
N ALA A 100 -39.75 -3.54 13.84
CA ALA A 100 -40.03 -2.83 12.60
C ALA A 100 -38.92 -1.82 12.24
N SER A 101 -38.34 -1.16 13.26
CA SER A 101 -37.20 -0.26 13.06
C SER A 101 -35.92 -1.00 12.63
N LEU A 102 -35.65 -2.19 13.18
CA LEU A 102 -34.49 -3.00 12.83
C LEU A 102 -34.63 -3.60 11.41
N GLU A 103 -35.80 -4.15 11.08
CA GLU A 103 -36.13 -4.63 9.74
C GLU A 103 -35.96 -3.52 8.69
N SER A 104 -36.52 -2.34 8.93
CA SER A 104 -36.39 -1.21 8.00
C SER A 104 -34.94 -0.75 7.82
N ARG A 105 -34.08 -0.93 8.83
CA ARG A 105 -32.65 -0.58 8.72
C ARG A 105 -31.89 -1.63 7.93
N LEU A 106 -32.17 -2.91 8.15
CA LEU A 106 -31.58 -4.01 7.38
C LEU A 106 -31.99 -3.95 5.91
N ASP A 107 -33.26 -3.66 5.61
CA ASP A 107 -33.75 -3.50 4.23
C ASP A 107 -33.07 -2.34 3.47
N ALA A 108 -32.55 -1.35 4.20
CA ALA A 108 -31.82 -0.23 3.63
C ALA A 108 -30.32 -0.52 3.40
N LEU A 109 -29.83 -1.68 3.83
CA LEU A 109 -28.43 -2.08 3.80
C LEU A 109 -28.29 -3.35 2.93
N PRO A 110 -27.76 -3.25 1.69
CA PRO A 110 -27.49 -4.41 0.84
C PRO A 110 -26.72 -5.54 1.55
N GLU A 111 -26.99 -6.79 1.20
CA GLU A 111 -26.26 -7.93 1.78
C GLU A 111 -24.77 -7.91 1.38
N GLU A 112 -24.49 -7.60 0.11
CA GLU A 112 -23.13 -7.52 -0.43
C GLU A 112 -22.44 -6.21 0.00
N PRO A 113 -21.31 -6.28 0.72
CA PRO A 113 -20.62 -5.09 1.23
C PRO A 113 -20.18 -4.11 0.15
N GLU A 114 -19.74 -4.61 -1.01
CA GLU A 114 -19.31 -3.82 -2.15
C GLU A 114 -20.43 -2.91 -2.69
N GLU A 115 -21.69 -3.29 -2.48
CA GLU A 115 -22.86 -2.53 -2.93
C GLU A 115 -23.34 -1.52 -1.88
N GLY A 116 -23.06 -1.74 -0.60
CA GLY A 116 -23.68 -0.99 0.51
C GLY A 116 -22.73 -0.18 1.40
N ALA A 117 -21.46 -0.56 1.52
CA ALA A 117 -20.58 -0.03 2.56
C ALA A 117 -20.28 1.46 2.39
N ALA A 118 -20.03 1.92 1.16
CA ALA A 118 -19.75 3.33 0.88
C ALA A 118 -20.93 4.24 1.25
N ASP A 119 -22.15 3.85 0.86
CA ASP A 119 -23.36 4.59 1.17
C ASP A 119 -23.68 4.55 2.66
N TRP A 120 -23.51 3.40 3.31
CA TRP A 120 -23.62 3.28 4.75
C TRP A 120 -22.71 4.25 5.48
N VAL A 121 -21.41 4.30 5.14
CA VAL A 121 -20.45 5.24 5.72
C VAL A 121 -20.93 6.68 5.58
N ARG A 122 -21.43 7.08 4.39
CA ARG A 122 -21.96 8.43 4.13
C ARG A 122 -23.20 8.78 4.96
N THR A 123 -24.01 7.79 5.34
CA THR A 123 -25.21 8.02 6.16
C THR A 123 -24.91 8.20 7.65
N LEU A 124 -23.72 7.81 8.11
CA LEU A 124 -23.35 7.93 9.52
C LEU A 124 -23.29 9.39 9.97
N THR A 125 -23.79 9.65 11.16
CA THR A 125 -23.51 10.94 11.81
C THR A 125 -22.02 11.06 12.13
N VAL A 126 -21.53 12.29 12.28
CA VAL A 126 -20.14 12.55 12.70
C VAL A 126 -19.77 11.78 13.97
N ALA A 127 -20.70 11.70 14.93
CA ALA A 127 -20.49 10.98 16.18
C ALA A 127 -20.33 9.46 15.95
N GLU A 128 -21.21 8.85 15.16
CA GLU A 128 -21.13 7.42 14.84
C GLU A 128 -19.88 7.10 14.02
N PHE A 129 -19.56 7.90 13.02
CA PHE A 129 -18.34 7.74 12.23
C PHE A 129 -17.09 7.80 13.13
N THR A 130 -17.02 8.80 14.01
CA THR A 130 -15.88 8.99 14.92
C THR A 130 -15.76 7.87 15.97
N THR A 131 -16.88 7.29 16.41
CA THR A 131 -16.89 6.31 17.51
C THR A 131 -16.83 4.87 17.03
N ARG A 132 -17.42 4.55 15.88
CA ARG A 132 -17.49 3.18 15.33
C ARG A 132 -16.40 2.93 14.29
N VAL A 133 -16.27 3.82 13.32
CA VAL A 133 -15.41 3.59 12.14
C VAL A 133 -13.97 4.02 12.40
N CYS A 134 -13.76 5.25 12.84
CA CYS A 134 -12.42 5.83 13.00
C CYS A 134 -11.47 4.98 13.87
N PRO A 135 -11.87 4.40 15.02
CA PRO A 135 -10.96 3.63 15.86
C PRO A 135 -10.50 2.33 15.20
N VAL A 136 -11.42 1.63 14.51
CA VAL A 136 -11.14 0.37 13.83
C VAL A 136 -10.20 0.60 12.66
N ILE A 137 -10.51 1.57 11.79
CA ILE A 137 -9.66 1.92 10.66
C ILE A 137 -8.29 2.44 11.14
N ALA A 138 -8.27 3.24 12.22
CA ALA A 138 -7.00 3.71 12.77
C ALA A 138 -6.12 2.57 13.31
N GLU A 139 -6.70 1.50 13.86
CA GLU A 139 -5.96 0.31 14.26
C GLU A 139 -5.46 -0.49 13.05
N TRP A 140 -6.33 -0.74 12.06
CA TRP A 140 -5.95 -1.43 10.82
C TRP A 140 -4.72 -0.80 10.14
N PHE A 141 -4.64 0.54 10.16
CA PHE A 141 -3.50 1.29 9.63
C PHE A 141 -2.20 1.18 10.45
N ARG A 142 -2.29 0.86 11.75
CA ARG A 142 -1.11 0.64 12.62
C ARG A 142 -0.51 -0.74 12.45
N GLU A 143 -1.29 -1.68 11.99
CA GLU A 143 -0.84 -3.04 11.70
C GLU A 143 -0.01 -3.09 10.42
N GLY A 144 0.79 -4.15 10.27
CA GLY A 144 1.45 -4.47 9.01
C GLY A 144 0.47 -5.07 7.99
N PRO A 145 0.78 -4.99 6.69
CA PRO A 145 -0.07 -5.59 5.66
C PRO A 145 -0.07 -7.12 5.76
N ASP A 146 -1.18 -7.72 5.34
CA ASP A 146 -1.29 -9.15 5.12
C ASP A 146 -0.69 -9.51 3.76
N TRP A 147 0.55 -9.97 3.77
CA TRP A 147 1.29 -10.39 2.57
C TRP A 147 0.64 -11.54 1.79
N HIS A 148 -0.37 -12.22 2.34
CA HIS A 148 -1.08 -13.23 1.56
C HIS A 148 -2.15 -12.62 0.64
N TYR A 149 -2.77 -11.52 1.05
CA TYR A 149 -3.92 -10.92 0.37
C TYR A 149 -3.62 -9.53 -0.21
N GLU A 150 -2.69 -8.79 0.38
CA GLU A 150 -2.39 -7.40 0.03
C GLU A 150 -1.16 -7.25 -0.88
N ASP A 151 -0.36 -8.30 -1.10
CA ASP A 151 0.93 -8.23 -1.84
C ASP A 151 0.81 -7.55 -3.20
N ASP A 152 -0.23 -7.90 -3.97
CA ASP A 152 -0.49 -7.33 -5.30
C ASP A 152 -0.96 -5.86 -5.27
N TYR A 153 -1.32 -5.34 -4.09
CA TYR A 153 -1.83 -3.98 -3.88
C TYR A 153 -0.85 -3.09 -3.13
N LEU A 154 0.24 -3.64 -2.61
CA LEU A 154 1.26 -2.86 -1.91
C LEU A 154 2.07 -2.02 -2.91
N PRO A 155 2.27 -0.72 -2.65
CA PRO A 155 3.18 0.06 -3.47
C PRO A 155 4.58 -0.54 -3.45
N ALA A 156 5.17 -0.77 -4.63
CA ALA A 156 6.49 -1.37 -4.76
C ALA A 156 7.54 -0.60 -3.94
N SER A 157 7.43 0.73 -3.90
CA SER A 157 8.30 1.61 -3.12
C SER A 157 8.26 1.32 -1.62
N GLY A 158 7.25 0.66 -1.06
CA GLY A 158 7.22 0.34 0.37
C GLY A 158 8.33 -0.62 0.82
N THR A 159 9.02 -1.29 -0.10
CA THR A 159 10.15 -2.19 0.19
C THR A 159 11.44 -1.75 -0.49
N ALA A 160 12.60 -2.14 0.05
CA ALA A 160 13.89 -1.81 -0.56
C ALA A 160 14.07 -2.46 -1.94
N GLN A 161 13.50 -3.67 -2.13
CA GLN A 161 13.52 -4.39 -3.40
C GLN A 161 12.64 -3.69 -4.43
N GLY A 162 11.40 -3.35 -4.08
CA GLY A 162 10.50 -2.68 -5.01
C GLY A 162 10.94 -1.25 -5.31
N ALA A 163 11.52 -0.53 -4.36
CA ALA A 163 12.17 0.77 -4.62
C ALA A 163 13.34 0.67 -5.61
N ALA A 164 14.13 -0.42 -5.55
CA ALA A 164 15.17 -0.68 -6.55
C ALA A 164 14.57 -1.03 -7.91
N LEU A 165 13.53 -1.87 -7.95
CA LEU A 165 12.81 -2.21 -9.16
C LEU A 165 12.26 -0.96 -9.87
N GLU A 166 11.55 -0.08 -9.17
CA GLU A 166 11.02 1.16 -9.73
C GLU A 166 12.14 2.07 -10.27
N PHE A 167 13.23 2.24 -9.50
CA PHE A 167 14.38 3.02 -9.95
C PHE A 167 14.94 2.54 -11.30
N PHE A 168 15.05 1.22 -11.50
CA PHE A 168 15.57 0.66 -12.74
C PHE A 168 14.51 0.55 -13.85
N ARG A 169 13.22 0.52 -13.53
CA ARG A 169 12.14 0.64 -14.54
C ARG A 169 12.12 2.02 -15.21
N ASP A 170 12.43 3.06 -14.45
CA ASP A 170 12.51 4.44 -14.96
C ASP A 170 13.79 4.70 -15.77
N MET A 171 14.78 3.80 -15.71
CA MET A 171 16.03 3.88 -16.45
C MET A 171 15.84 3.42 -17.91
N ASP A 172 16.54 4.06 -18.84
CA ASP A 172 16.48 3.67 -20.25
C ASP A 172 17.11 2.28 -20.50
N SER A 173 16.63 1.59 -21.53
CA SER A 173 17.06 0.22 -21.85
C SER A 173 18.55 0.08 -22.11
N ASP A 174 19.18 1.10 -22.73
CA ASP A 174 20.60 1.05 -23.07
C ASP A 174 21.44 1.11 -21.79
N SER A 175 21.06 1.97 -20.84
CA SER A 175 21.67 2.03 -19.51
C SER A 175 21.51 0.72 -18.73
N LEU A 176 20.34 0.08 -18.78
CA LEU A 176 20.13 -1.22 -18.14
C LEU A 176 21.02 -2.32 -18.74
N GLU A 177 21.08 -2.41 -20.08
CA GLU A 177 21.94 -3.38 -20.78
C GLU A 177 23.42 -3.15 -20.46
N ILE A 178 23.85 -1.89 -20.45
CA ILE A 178 25.23 -1.49 -20.11
C ILE A 178 25.58 -1.93 -18.67
N LEU A 179 24.66 -1.74 -17.72
CA LEU A 179 24.87 -2.14 -16.33
C LEU A 179 24.74 -3.65 -16.10
N GLY A 180 24.16 -4.40 -17.04
CA GLY A 180 23.85 -5.82 -16.90
C GLY A 180 22.67 -6.09 -15.96
N ILE A 181 21.72 -5.16 -15.88
CA ILE A 181 20.54 -5.26 -15.02
C ILE A 181 19.39 -5.90 -15.78
N HIS A 182 18.72 -6.84 -15.12
CA HIS A 182 17.54 -7.52 -15.65
C HIS A 182 16.33 -7.19 -14.80
N ILE A 183 15.23 -6.76 -15.44
CA ILE A 183 13.94 -6.60 -14.79
C ILE A 183 13.19 -7.93 -14.91
N VAL A 184 12.87 -8.54 -13.78
CA VAL A 184 12.07 -9.77 -13.69
C VAL A 184 10.64 -9.40 -13.34
N GLU A 185 9.71 -9.73 -14.25
CA GLU A 185 8.29 -9.46 -14.08
C GLU A 185 7.49 -10.75 -14.26
N GLY A 186 7.25 -11.48 -13.16
CA GLY A 186 6.21 -12.52 -13.13
C GLY A 186 6.26 -13.58 -14.24
N ASP A 187 7.44 -13.91 -14.78
CA ASP A 187 7.60 -14.66 -16.04
C ASP A 187 7.24 -16.16 -15.96
N ARG A 188 6.54 -16.58 -14.89
CA ARG A 188 6.02 -17.94 -14.71
C ARG A 188 4.60 -17.93 -14.13
N PRO A 189 3.70 -18.81 -14.62
CA PRO A 189 2.40 -19.02 -13.98
C PRO A 189 2.59 -19.39 -12.50
N GLY A 190 2.11 -18.52 -11.60
CA GLY A 190 2.21 -18.70 -10.15
C GLY A 190 3.45 -18.08 -9.48
N SER A 191 4.28 -17.31 -10.17
CA SER A 191 5.32 -16.50 -9.51
C SER A 191 4.88 -15.04 -9.39
N THR A 192 4.67 -14.58 -8.16
CA THR A 192 4.47 -13.16 -7.80
C THR A 192 5.79 -12.41 -7.61
N TYR A 193 6.91 -12.95 -8.12
CA TYR A 193 8.22 -12.36 -7.92
C TYR A 193 8.49 -11.25 -8.94
N TYR A 194 8.70 -10.04 -8.42
CA TYR A 194 9.06 -8.84 -9.16
C TYR A 194 10.33 -8.22 -8.56
N ALA A 195 11.38 -8.08 -9.36
CA ALA A 195 12.63 -7.49 -8.91
C ALA A 195 13.50 -6.99 -10.07
N ALA A 196 14.38 -6.03 -9.76
CA ALA A 196 15.56 -5.79 -10.58
C ALA A 196 16.68 -6.72 -10.08
N GLU A 197 17.41 -7.34 -11.01
CA GLU A 197 18.48 -8.27 -10.71
C GLU A 197 19.78 -7.86 -11.41
N LEU A 198 20.88 -8.04 -10.70
CA LEU A 198 22.24 -8.00 -11.22
C LEU A 198 22.84 -9.42 -11.08
N PRO A 199 22.64 -10.31 -12.08
CA PRO A 199 23.18 -11.66 -12.04
C PRO A 199 24.70 -11.71 -12.31
N ASP A 200 25.23 -10.63 -12.89
CA ASP A 200 26.62 -10.46 -13.28
C ASP A 200 27.50 -9.94 -12.11
N ASP A 201 28.81 -9.85 -12.37
CA ASP A 201 29.82 -9.41 -11.39
C ASP A 201 29.63 -7.93 -10.94
N ILE A 202 29.53 -7.73 -9.62
CA ILE A 202 29.38 -6.42 -8.95
C ILE A 202 30.51 -5.45 -9.32
N GLU A 203 31.76 -5.91 -9.40
CA GLU A 203 32.90 -5.06 -9.73
C GLU A 203 32.84 -4.59 -11.17
N LYS A 204 32.45 -5.48 -12.10
CA LYS A 204 32.20 -5.15 -13.50
C LYS A 204 31.10 -4.11 -13.64
N ALA A 205 29.95 -4.31 -13.00
CA ALA A 205 28.82 -3.37 -13.06
C ALA A 205 29.20 -1.97 -12.52
N ASN A 206 29.91 -1.92 -11.39
CA ASN A 206 30.42 -0.68 -10.82
C ASN A 206 31.44 0.04 -11.73
N HIS A 207 32.32 -0.72 -12.39
CA HIS A 207 33.27 -0.15 -13.34
C HIS A 207 32.55 0.48 -14.53
N THR A 208 31.55 -0.23 -15.07
CA THR A 208 30.76 0.26 -16.18
C THR A 208 29.94 1.50 -15.80
N ALA A 209 29.26 1.48 -14.64
CA ALA A 209 28.53 2.64 -14.13
C ALA A 209 29.43 3.89 -14.09
N ALA A 210 30.64 3.75 -13.53
CA ALA A 210 31.61 4.85 -13.46
C ALA A 210 32.11 5.30 -14.85
N ALA A 211 32.36 4.36 -15.77
CA ALA A 211 32.82 4.67 -17.13
C ALA A 211 31.78 5.42 -17.97
N HIS A 212 30.49 5.15 -17.72
CA HIS A 212 29.36 5.77 -18.42
C HIS A 212 28.74 6.95 -17.65
N GLY A 213 29.29 7.30 -16.48
CA GLY A 213 28.78 8.41 -15.67
C GLY A 213 27.40 8.16 -15.05
N ILE A 214 26.99 6.89 -14.92
CA ILE A 214 25.71 6.52 -14.31
C ILE A 214 25.90 6.58 -12.77
N PRO A 215 25.11 7.39 -12.04
CA PRO A 215 25.34 7.65 -10.62
C PRO A 215 24.80 6.52 -9.73
N VAL A 216 25.25 5.29 -9.96
CA VAL A 216 24.88 4.12 -9.16
C VAL A 216 26.11 3.38 -8.62
N ARG A 217 25.92 2.67 -7.52
CA ARG A 217 26.94 1.80 -6.90
C ARG A 217 26.29 0.53 -6.40
N PHE A 218 26.92 -0.61 -6.63
CA PHE A 218 26.49 -1.92 -6.17
C PHE A 218 27.45 -2.45 -5.10
N VAL A 219 26.91 -3.06 -4.06
CA VAL A 219 27.66 -3.75 -3.00
C VAL A 219 26.99 -5.07 -2.65
N ALA A 220 27.73 -6.06 -2.17
CA ALA A 220 27.12 -7.28 -1.66
C ALA A 220 26.24 -6.98 -0.44
N ALA A 221 25.06 -7.58 -0.37
CA ALA A 221 24.19 -7.50 0.79
C ALA A 221 24.91 -8.06 2.04
N LYS A 222 24.73 -7.40 3.18
CA LYS A 222 25.29 -7.90 4.44
C LYS A 222 24.40 -9.04 4.93
N THR A 223 24.99 -10.22 5.10
CA THR A 223 24.35 -11.39 5.73
C THR A 223 24.20 -11.20 7.23
#